data_AF-A0A914CGX5-F1
#
_entry.id   AF-A0A914CGX5-F1
#
_cell.length_a   1.000
_cell.length_b   1.000
_cell.length_c   1.000
_cell.angle_alpha   90.00
_cell.angle_beta   90.00
_cell.angle_gamma   90.00
#
_symmetry.space_group_name_H-M   'P 1'
#
loop_
_entity.id
_entity.type
_entity.pdbx_description
1 polymer ?
#
loop_
_entity_poly.entity_id
_entity_poly.type
_entity_poly.pdbx_seq_one_letter_code
_entity_poly.pdbx_strand_id
1 'polypeptide(L)'
;MPRMNVSDENENKEPGPNNNVYKLITAEEKRQADRDIAEKMKRLSDFVIALEKPPHRKAVSEKLIPELYSEIEASVQQIIRASNFVSLSADGWDDRRKRKLINGIVHQPTPILYKTIDTGINAHTGN
;
A
#
# COMPACT_ATOMS: atom_id res chain seq x y z
N MET A 1 -33.91 10.55 -57.36
CA MET A 1 -33.81 11.94 -56.86
C MET A 1 -35.17 12.61 -56.96
N PRO A 2 -35.68 13.17 -55.85
CA PRO A 2 -36.23 14.51 -55.87
C PRO A 2 -35.71 15.39 -54.72
N ARG A 3 -36.01 16.68 -54.85
CA ARG A 3 -35.26 17.86 -54.37
C ARG A 3 -35.46 18.21 -52.88
N MET A 4 -34.42 18.87 -52.36
CA MET A 4 -34.35 19.59 -51.08
C MET A 4 -35.48 20.62 -50.92
N ASN A 5 -36.01 20.74 -49.70
CA ASN A 5 -36.46 22.01 -49.15
C ASN A 5 -35.66 22.26 -47.87
N VAL A 6 -34.84 23.31 -47.91
CA VAL A 6 -34.20 23.93 -46.76
C VAL A 6 -35.17 24.99 -46.27
N SER A 7 -35.74 24.81 -45.09
CA SER A 7 -36.43 25.87 -44.36
C SER A 7 -35.67 26.11 -43.07
N ASP A 8 -34.96 27.23 -43.07
CA ASP A 8 -34.34 27.85 -41.91
C ASP A 8 -35.42 28.20 -40.88
N GLU A 9 -35.46 27.46 -39.77
CA GLU A 9 -36.09 27.93 -38.55
C GLU A 9 -35.05 27.86 -37.43
N ASN A 10 -34.37 28.98 -37.24
CA ASN A 10 -33.69 29.34 -36.00
C ASN A 10 -34.74 29.42 -34.89
N GLU A 11 -35.13 28.28 -34.33
CA GLU A 11 -35.81 28.25 -33.04
C GLU A 11 -34.76 28.24 -31.94
N ASN A 12 -34.71 29.38 -31.23
CA ASN A 12 -34.10 29.51 -29.93
C ASN A 12 -34.48 28.32 -29.04
N LYS A 13 -33.59 27.34 -28.90
CA LYS A 13 -33.70 26.34 -27.83
C LYS A 13 -33.52 27.08 -26.51
N GLU A 14 -34.65 27.35 -25.85
CA GLU A 14 -34.65 27.82 -24.47
C GLU A 14 -33.75 26.91 -23.63
N PRO A 15 -32.90 27.47 -22.74
CA PRO A 15 -32.14 26.65 -21.82
C PRO A 15 -33.14 25.90 -20.95
N GLY A 16 -33.23 24.58 -21.15
CA GLY A 16 -34.08 23.69 -20.36
C GLY A 16 -33.85 23.91 -18.86
N PRO A 17 -34.86 23.71 -18.02
CA PRO A 17 -34.81 24.08 -16.61
C PRO A 17 -33.59 23.43 -15.97
N ASN A 18 -32.66 24.28 -15.53
CA ASN A 18 -31.49 23.86 -14.78
C ASN A 18 -32.00 23.28 -13.47
N ASN A 19 -32.18 21.96 -13.44
CA ASN A 19 -32.86 21.21 -12.39
C ASN A 19 -31.96 21.07 -11.14
N ASN A 20 -31.17 22.08 -10.84
CA ASN A 20 -30.42 22.19 -9.60
C ASN A 20 -31.39 22.70 -8.53
N VAL A 21 -32.25 21.78 -8.07
CA VAL A 21 -33.13 22.02 -6.92
C VAL A 21 -32.24 22.16 -5.70
N TYR A 22 -31.85 23.39 -5.37
CA TYR A 22 -31.29 23.69 -4.05
C TYR A 22 -32.38 23.38 -3.03
N LYS A 23 -32.31 22.20 -2.40
CA LYS A 23 -33.12 21.91 -1.22
C LYS A 23 -32.76 22.94 -0.16
N LEU A 24 -33.72 23.80 0.19
CA LEU A 24 -33.63 24.65 1.36
C LEU A 24 -33.59 23.74 2.58
N ILE A 25 -32.37 23.53 3.09
CA ILE A 25 -32.13 22.80 4.32
C ILE A 25 -32.74 23.61 5.47
N THR A 26 -33.45 22.93 6.35
CA THR A 26 -34.01 23.55 7.54
C THR A 26 -32.90 24.06 8.44
N ALA A 27 -33.20 25.07 9.26
CA ALA A 27 -32.22 25.61 10.21
C ALA A 27 -31.71 24.55 11.20
N GLU A 28 -32.51 23.53 11.50
CA GLU A 28 -32.14 22.41 12.36
C GLU A 28 -31.17 21.44 11.66
N GLU A 29 -31.42 21.08 10.40
CA GLU A 29 -30.51 20.25 9.62
C GLU A 29 -29.14 20.92 9.43
N LYS A 30 -29.14 22.25 9.20
CA LYS A 30 -27.89 23.02 9.13
C LYS A 30 -27.13 23.00 10.45
N ARG A 31 -27.81 23.23 11.58
CA ARG A 31 -27.19 23.15 12.92
C ARG A 31 -26.68 21.75 13.25
N GLN A 32 -27.35 20.70 12.77
CA GLN A 32 -26.88 19.33 12.94
C GLN A 32 -25.61 19.07 12.11
N ALA A 33 -25.62 19.47 10.84
CA ALA A 33 -24.45 19.36 9.98
C ALA A 33 -23.24 20.14 10.56
N ASP A 34 -23.47 21.34 11.09
CA ASP A 34 -22.43 22.16 11.73
C ASP A 34 -21.85 21.47 12.97
N ARG A 35 -22.69 20.80 13.77
CA ARG A 35 -22.26 20.00 14.93
C ARG A 35 -21.43 18.78 14.50
N ASP A 36 -21.88 18.06 13.49
CA ASP A 36 -21.19 16.87 12.99
C ASP A 36 -19.83 17.24 12.37
N ILE A 37 -19.76 18.39 11.67
CA ILE A 37 -18.51 18.95 11.14
C ILE A 37 -17.58 19.33 12.29
N ALA A 38 -18.08 20.01 13.32
CA ALA A 38 -17.29 20.38 14.49
C ALA A 38 -16.73 19.15 15.23
N GLU A 39 -17.52 18.09 15.38
CA GLU A 39 -17.06 16.83 15.99
C GLU A 39 -15.98 16.15 15.14
N LYS A 40 -16.15 16.11 13.81
CA LYS A 40 -15.14 15.56 12.89
C LYS A 40 -13.84 16.37 12.94
N MET A 41 -13.93 17.70 12.93
CA MET A 41 -12.76 18.58 13.01
C MET A 41 -12.03 18.42 14.35
N LYS A 42 -12.78 18.26 15.44
CA LYS A 42 -12.19 17.97 16.75
C LYS A 42 -11.43 16.64 16.75
N ARG A 43 -12.03 15.56 16.23
CA ARG A 43 -11.35 14.25 16.12
C ARG A 43 -10.09 14.31 15.27
N LEU A 44 -10.12 15.04 14.16
CA LEU A 44 -8.95 15.24 13.31
C LEU A 44 -7.85 16.01 14.05
N SER A 45 -8.21 17.07 14.77
CA SER A 45 -7.26 17.83 15.59
C SER A 45 -6.63 16.96 16.68
N ASP A 46 -7.42 16.16 17.39
CA ASP A 46 -6.93 15.27 18.44
C ASP A 46 -5.98 14.21 17.87
N PHE A 47 -6.27 13.68 16.67
CA PHE A 47 -5.40 12.74 15.97
C PHE A 47 -4.07 13.38 15.55
N VAL A 48 -4.11 14.59 14.98
CA VAL A 48 -2.90 15.33 14.58
C VAL A 48 -2.03 15.66 15.80
N ILE A 49 -2.62 16.09 16.91
CA ILE A 49 -1.90 16.35 18.16
C ILE A 49 -1.30 15.06 18.74
N ALA A 50 -1.99 13.93 18.61
CA ALA A 50 -1.46 12.63 19.02
C ALA A 50 -0.28 12.18 18.15
N LEU A 51 -0.24 12.57 16.87
CA LEU A 51 0.88 12.31 15.95
C LEU A 51 2.08 13.23 16.19
N GLU A 52 1.87 14.47 16.64
CA GLU A 52 2.97 15.39 17.00
C GLU A 52 3.79 14.89 18.20
N LYS A 53 3.18 14.08 19.07
CA LYS A 53 3.86 13.51 20.22
C LYS A 53 4.49 12.18 19.82
N PRO A 54 5.83 12.04 19.86
CA PRO A 54 6.45 10.77 19.57
C PRO A 54 5.92 9.71 20.54
N PRO A 55 5.64 8.48 20.06
CA PRO A 55 5.12 7.43 20.89
C PRO A 55 6.07 7.15 22.06
N HIS A 56 5.50 6.89 23.23
CA HIS A 56 6.29 6.50 24.38
C HIS A 56 7.11 5.24 24.06
N ARG A 57 8.35 5.17 24.54
CA ARG A 57 9.28 4.04 24.26
C ARG A 57 8.61 2.67 24.42
N LYS A 58 7.78 2.52 25.46
CA LYS A 58 7.02 1.29 25.73
C LYS A 58 6.08 0.90 24.59
N ALA A 59 5.34 1.87 24.04
CA ALA A 59 4.47 1.65 22.89
C ALA A 59 5.25 1.24 21.63
N VAL A 60 6.47 1.78 21.46
CA VAL A 60 7.36 1.38 20.37
C VAL A 60 7.86 -0.05 20.55
N SER A 61 8.43 -0.37 21.71
CA SER A 61 9.09 -1.66 21.94
C SER A 61 8.13 -2.83 22.11
N GLU A 62 6.96 -2.62 22.72
CA GLU A 62 6.03 -3.70 23.05
C GLU A 62 4.93 -3.89 21.99
N LYS A 63 4.70 -2.89 21.13
CA LYS A 63 3.62 -2.93 20.15
C LYS A 63 4.12 -2.68 18.73
N LEU A 64 4.63 -1.47 18.44
CA LEU A 64 4.95 -1.09 17.05
C LEU A 64 6.05 -1.95 16.43
N ILE A 65 7.14 -2.23 17.15
CA ILE A 65 8.22 -3.08 16.63
C ILE A 65 7.75 -4.52 16.42
N PRO A 66 7.08 -5.18 17.40
CA PRO A 66 6.54 -6.52 17.19
C PRO A 66 5.53 -6.62 16.04
N GLU A 67 4.59 -5.68 15.93
CA GLU A 67 3.58 -5.65 14.86
C GLU A 67 4.27 -5.55 13.49
N LEU A 68 5.16 -4.57 13.32
CA LEU A 68 5.90 -4.38 12.07
C LEU A 68 6.81 -5.58 11.75
N TYR A 69 7.46 -6.16 12.75
CA TYR A 69 8.27 -7.36 12.58
C TYR A 69 7.42 -8.52 12.06
N SER A 70 6.25 -8.76 12.67
CA SER A 70 5.36 -9.84 12.26
C SER A 70 4.83 -9.65 10.83
N GLU A 71 4.51 -8.41 10.45
CA GLU A 71 4.09 -8.07 9.08
C GLU A 71 5.21 -8.32 8.05
N ILE A 72 6.42 -7.85 8.35
CA ILE A 72 7.59 -8.07 7.49
C ILE A 72 7.92 -9.56 7.40
N GLU A 73 7.91 -10.29 8.51
CA GLU A 73 8.19 -11.72 8.54
C GLU A 73 7.19 -12.49 7.67
N ALA A 74 5.90 -12.20 7.79
CA ALA A 74 4.86 -12.84 6.97
C ALA A 74 5.09 -12.58 5.47
N SER A 75 5.41 -11.33 5.10
CA SER A 75 5.71 -10.94 3.73
C SER A 75 6.95 -11.65 3.18
N VAL A 76 8.04 -11.69 3.95
CA VAL A 76 9.28 -12.39 3.58
C VAL A 76 9.04 -13.89 3.43
N GLN A 77 8.29 -14.51 4.34
CA GLN A 77 7.95 -15.94 4.22
C GLN A 77 7.13 -16.23 2.96
N GLN A 78 6.19 -15.35 2.59
CA GLN A 78 5.43 -15.49 1.36
C GLN A 78 6.34 -15.42 0.13
N ILE A 79 7.27 -14.46 0.09
CA ILE A 79 8.25 -14.31 -1.00
C ILE A 79 9.11 -15.57 -1.13
N ILE A 80 9.64 -16.07 -0.01
CA ILE A 80 10.47 -17.29 0.01
C ILE A 80 9.67 -18.50 -0.48
N ARG A 81 8.43 -18.69 -0.02
CA ARG A 81 7.57 -19.81 -0.45
C ARG A 81 7.20 -19.76 -1.93
N ALA A 82 7.08 -18.56 -2.49
CA ALA A 82 6.78 -18.36 -3.91
C ALA A 82 8.03 -18.45 -4.81
N SER A 83 9.23 -18.50 -4.23
CA SER A 83 10.48 -18.50 -4.98
C SER A 83 10.89 -19.92 -5.38
N ASN A 84 11.14 -20.12 -6.69
CA ASN A 84 11.67 -21.38 -7.20
C ASN A 84 13.12 -21.63 -6.76
N PHE A 85 13.86 -20.57 -6.48
CA PHE A 85 15.26 -20.61 -6.07
C PHE A 85 15.52 -19.54 -5.03
N VAL A 86 16.29 -19.92 -4.01
CA VAL A 86 16.75 -19.05 -2.94
C VAL A 86 18.20 -19.39 -2.67
N SER A 87 19.05 -18.39 -2.44
CA SER A 87 20.40 -18.60 -1.93
C SER A 87 20.55 -17.99 -0.55
N LEU A 88 21.38 -18.63 0.28
CA LEU A 88 21.67 -18.18 1.63
C LEU A 88 23.17 -17.86 1.72
N SER A 89 23.49 -16.67 2.19
CA SER A 89 24.84 -16.26 2.54
C SER A 89 24.93 -16.09 4.05
N ALA A 90 26.05 -16.48 4.64
CA ALA A 90 26.34 -16.26 6.05
C ALA A 90 27.59 -15.40 6.19
N ASP A 91 27.49 -14.27 6.88
CA ASP A 91 28.62 -13.36 7.12
C ASP A 91 28.90 -13.26 8.62
N GLY A 92 30.12 -13.62 9.01
CA GLY A 92 30.56 -13.64 10.40
C GLY A 92 31.43 -12.44 10.72
N TRP A 93 31.14 -11.72 11.80
CA TRP A 93 32.00 -10.65 12.28
C TRP A 93 32.01 -10.53 13.82
N ASP A 94 33.04 -9.85 14.31
CA ASP A 94 33.15 -9.47 15.71
C ASP A 94 32.75 -8.00 15.87
N ASP A 95 31.82 -7.70 16.77
CA ASP A 95 31.49 -6.31 17.06
C ASP A 95 32.55 -5.63 17.96
N ARG A 96 32.43 -4.31 18.15
CA ARG A 96 33.31 -3.53 19.03
C ARG A 96 33.29 -3.99 20.50
N ARG A 97 32.32 -4.82 20.89
CA ARG A 97 32.19 -5.42 22.23
C ARG A 97 32.69 -6.87 22.26
N LYS A 98 33.40 -7.32 21.22
CA LYS A 98 33.92 -8.68 21.04
C LYS A 98 32.84 -9.77 21.03
N ARG A 99 31.60 -9.41 20.71
CA ARG A 99 30.53 -10.40 20.49
C ARG A 99 30.69 -10.98 19.09
N LYS A 100 30.61 -12.31 19.01
CA LYS A 100 30.61 -13.06 17.76
C LYS A 100 29.20 -13.01 17.17
N LEU A 101 29.06 -12.50 15.95
CA LEU A 101 27.78 -12.38 15.25
C LEU A 101 27.88 -13.08 13.90
N ILE A 102 26.80 -13.75 13.50
CA ILE A 102 26.65 -14.34 12.17
C ILE A 102 25.35 -13.78 11.57
N ASN A 103 25.46 -13.10 10.43
CA ASN A 103 24.34 -12.58 9.67
C ASN A 103 23.93 -13.63 8.63
N GLY A 104 22.70 -14.12 8.69
CA GLY A 104 22.09 -14.91 7.61
C GLY A 104 21.40 -13.99 6.62
N ILE A 105 21.81 -14.02 5.36
CA ILE A 105 21.27 -13.18 4.30
C ILE A 105 20.63 -14.08 3.25
N VAL A 106 19.32 -13.93 3.06
CA VAL A 106 18.57 -14.66 2.05
C VAL A 106 18.51 -13.82 0.78
N HIS A 107 18.91 -14.40 -0.34
CA HIS A 107 18.80 -13.78 -1.65
C HIS A 107 17.79 -14.54 -2.50
N GLN A 108 17.02 -13.79 -3.27
CA GLN A 108 16.12 -14.31 -4.29
C GLN A 108 16.68 -13.90 -5.65
N PRO A 109 17.56 -14.71 -6.28
CA PRO A 109 18.01 -14.41 -7.62
C PRO A 109 16.85 -14.62 -8.61
N THR A 110 16.74 -13.76 -9.62
CA THR A 110 16.02 -14.13 -10.85
C THR A 110 16.90 -15.14 -11.57
N PRO A 111 16.50 -16.43 -11.67
CA PRO A 111 17.38 -17.44 -12.24
C PRO A 111 17.60 -17.17 -13.73
N ILE A 112 18.86 -17.16 -14.14
CA ILE A 112 19.24 -17.18 -15.56
C ILE A 112 19.85 -18.56 -15.81
N LEU A 113 19.13 -19.41 -16.55
CA LEU A 113 19.70 -20.66 -17.03
C LEU A 113 20.72 -20.33 -18.13
N TYR A 114 22.00 -20.36 -17.79
CA TYR A 114 23.07 -20.03 -18.72
C TYR A 114 23.48 -21.21 -19.61
N LYS A 115 23.59 -22.42 -19.03
CA LYS A 115 23.96 -23.65 -19.75
C LYS A 115 23.56 -24.90 -18.96
N THR A 116 23.09 -25.91 -19.67
CA THR A 116 22.93 -27.28 -19.14
C THR A 116 24.04 -28.16 -19.72
N ILE A 117 24.71 -28.95 -18.87
CA ILE A 117 25.76 -29.88 -19.27
C ILE A 117 25.30 -31.29 -18.88
N ASP A 118 25.36 -32.24 -19.82
CA ASP A 118 25.14 -33.65 -19.52
C ASP A 118 26.35 -34.20 -18.75
N THR A 119 26.12 -34.62 -17.50
CA THR A 119 27.17 -35.15 -16.63
C THR A 119 27.42 -36.64 -16.85
N GLY A 120 26.55 -37.34 -17.60
CA GLY A 120 26.64 -38.77 -17.83
C GLY A 120 26.84 -39.56 -16.53
N ILE A 121 27.92 -40.36 -16.48
CA ILE A 121 28.33 -41.18 -15.33
C ILE A 121 28.89 -40.39 -14.13
N ASN A 122 29.17 -39.10 -14.26
CA ASN A 122 29.72 -38.25 -13.20
C ASN A 122 28.64 -37.36 -12.56
N ALA A 123 27.51 -37.94 -12.16
CA ALA A 123 26.45 -37.20 -11.49
C ALA A 123 26.93 -36.66 -10.12
N HIS A 124 26.66 -35.38 -9.84
CA HIS A 124 27.04 -34.74 -8.59
C HIS A 124 26.22 -35.29 -7.40
N THR A 125 25.00 -35.74 -7.65
CA THR A 125 24.18 -36.44 -6.65
C THR A 125 24.37 -37.94 -6.82
N GLY A 126 24.91 -38.59 -5.79
CA GLY A 126 24.95 -40.05 -5.72
C GLY A 126 23.52 -40.60 -5.65
N ASN A 127 23.21 -41.58 -6.51
CA ASN A 127 21.99 -42.38 -6.41
C ASN A 127 22.07 -43.33 -5.20
#